data_AF-A0A0P7Z8C0-F1
#
_entry.id   AF-A0A0P7Z8C0-F1
#
_cell.length_a   1.000
_cell.length_b   1.000
_cell.length_c   1.000
_cell.angle_alpha   90.00
_cell.angle_beta   90.00
_cell.angle_gamma   90.00
#
_symmetry.space_group_name_H-M   'P 1'
#
loop_
_entity.id
_entity.type
_entity.pdbx_description
1 polymer ?
#
loop_
_entity_poly.entity_id
_entity_poly.type
_entity_poly.pdbx_seq_one_letter_code
_entity_poly.pdbx_strand_id
1 'polypeptide(L)' 'MSDEQQTPQSQPDSQPQSEAESSKTPSFGWNLYAERINGRFAMIGFVALLILEAVTGQTFLSWMGLM' A
#
# COMPACT_ATOMS: atom_id res chain seq x y z
N MET A 1 32.30 49.24 -11.16
CA MET A 1 31.18 48.48 -10.59
C MET A 1 31.29 47.07 -11.12
N SER A 2 31.98 46.23 -10.36
CA SER A 2 31.89 44.78 -10.47
C SER A 2 30.48 44.35 -10.04
N ASP A 3 29.91 43.40 -10.75
CA ASP A 3 29.55 42.08 -10.23
C ASP A 3 28.38 41.47 -11.02
N GLU A 4 28.64 40.23 -11.37
CA GLU A 4 27.87 39.28 -12.16
C GLU A 4 26.51 38.93 -11.55
N GLN A 5 25.62 38.42 -12.41
CA GLN A 5 24.86 37.16 -12.22
C GLN A 5 23.89 37.05 -13.41
N GLN A 6 24.17 36.35 -14.52
CA GLN A 6 24.40 34.89 -14.69
C GLN A 6 23.20 34.04 -14.19
N THR A 7 22.29 33.65 -15.10
CA THR A 7 21.52 32.39 -14.99
C THR A 7 22.50 31.20 -15.07
N PRO A 8 22.27 29.96 -14.55
CA PRO A 8 21.04 29.30 -14.03
C PRO A 8 21.24 28.39 -12.77
N GLN A 9 20.18 28.06 -11.98
CA GLN A 9 20.23 26.91 -11.05
C GLN A 9 18.84 26.23 -10.87
N SER A 10 18.77 24.97 -11.27
CA SER A 10 17.77 23.99 -10.82
C SER A 10 18.11 23.54 -9.39
N GLN A 11 17.15 23.52 -8.48
CA GLN A 11 17.23 22.73 -7.25
C GLN A 11 15.92 21.94 -7.04
N PRO A 12 15.98 20.58 -7.03
CA PRO A 12 14.91 19.73 -6.55
C PRO A 12 15.02 19.67 -5.02
N ASP A 13 14.24 20.48 -4.31
CA ASP A 13 14.31 20.47 -2.86
C ASP A 13 13.76 19.17 -2.28
N SER A 14 14.64 18.55 -1.51
CA SER A 14 14.50 17.25 -0.88
C SER A 14 13.49 17.35 0.28
N GLN A 15 12.66 16.32 0.46
CA GLN A 15 11.88 16.12 1.69
C GLN A 15 12.80 16.15 2.91
N PRO A 16 12.29 16.61 4.08
CA PRO A 16 11.94 15.63 5.11
C PRO A 16 10.78 16.04 6.06
N GLN A 17 10.29 15.07 6.85
CA GLN A 17 9.50 15.16 8.10
C GLN A 17 7.97 15.14 7.91
N SER A 18 7.23 14.05 8.20
CA SER A 18 6.93 13.39 9.49
C SER A 18 6.36 14.33 10.55
N GLU A 19 5.15 13.99 11.03
CA GLU A 19 4.37 14.55 12.16
C GLU A 19 3.87 16.01 11.98
N ALA A 20 2.61 16.38 12.19
CA ALA A 20 1.56 15.82 13.04
C ALA A 20 0.16 16.34 12.62
N GLU A 21 -0.84 15.50 12.88
CA GLU A 21 -2.19 15.89 13.35
C GLU A 21 -3.14 16.69 12.44
N SER A 22 -3.95 15.97 11.67
CA SER A 22 -5.37 16.29 11.58
C SER A 22 -6.15 15.06 12.03
N SER A 23 -6.49 15.03 13.32
CA SER A 23 -7.69 14.40 13.88
C SER A 23 -8.08 13.02 13.30
N LYS A 24 -7.21 12.01 13.40
CA LYS A 24 -7.71 10.62 13.31
C LYS A 24 -8.31 10.24 14.66
N THR A 25 -9.53 10.70 14.93
CA THR A 25 -10.44 9.88 15.74
C THR A 25 -10.39 8.49 15.07
N PRO A 26 -9.95 7.42 15.76
CA PRO A 26 -10.03 6.09 15.19
C PRO A 26 -11.51 5.78 14.98
N SER A 27 -12.01 6.14 13.80
CA SER A 27 -13.37 5.83 13.40
C SER A 27 -13.38 4.34 13.12
N PHE A 28 -13.78 3.59 14.15
CA PHE A 28 -14.01 2.16 14.08
C PHE A 28 -15.28 1.96 13.25
N GLY A 29 -15.14 1.46 12.03
CA GLY A 29 -16.26 1.30 11.11
C GLY A 29 -15.84 1.19 9.64
N TRP A 30 -16.82 1.34 8.75
CA TRP A 30 -16.64 1.38 7.29
C TRP A 30 -15.93 2.68 6.88
N ASN A 31 -14.61 2.70 7.04
CA ASN A 31 -13.75 3.81 6.64
C ASN A 31 -12.85 3.36 5.48
N LEU A 32 -12.52 4.28 4.58
CA LEU A 32 -11.61 4.07 3.44
C LEU A 32 -10.26 3.46 3.86
N TYR A 33 -9.78 3.76 5.06
CA TYR A 33 -8.61 3.09 5.61
C TYR A 33 -8.82 1.57 5.79
N ALA A 34 -9.95 1.17 6.37
CA ALA A 34 -10.31 -0.24 6.55
C ALA A 34 -10.49 -0.94 5.20
N GLU A 35 -11.12 -0.29 4.22
CA GLU A 35 -11.27 -0.82 2.86
C GLU A 35 -9.92 -1.09 2.19
N ARG A 36 -8.98 -0.14 2.28
CA ARG A 36 -7.63 -0.32 1.73
C ARG A 36 -6.88 -1.47 2.38
N ILE A 37 -6.96 -1.59 3.71
CA ILE A 37 -6.30 -2.65 4.45
C ILE A 37 -6.91 -4.01 4.13
N ASN A 38 -8.24 -4.12 4.11
CA ASN A 38 -8.95 -5.34 3.71
C ASN A 38 -8.62 -5.76 2.28
N GLY A 39 -8.56 -4.79 1.34
CA GLY A 39 -8.16 -5.06 -0.04
C GLY A 39 -6.74 -5.63 -0.15
N ARG A 40 -5.78 -5.13 0.64
CA ARG A 40 -4.41 -5.67 0.66
C ARG A 40 -4.36 -7.10 1.20
N PHE A 41 -5.10 -7.36 2.28
CA PHE A 41 -5.22 -8.72 2.82
C PHE A 41 -5.86 -9.68 1.81
N ALA A 42 -6.86 -9.23 1.05
CA ALA A 42 -7.47 -10.03 -0.01
C ALA A 42 -6.46 -10.38 -1.12
N MET A 43 -5.65 -9.42 -1.58
CA MET A 43 -4.60 -9.71 -2.58
C MET A 43 -3.59 -10.73 -2.06
N ILE A 44 -3.13 -10.56 -0.82
CA ILE A 44 -2.17 -11.49 -0.20
C ILE A 44 -2.81 -12.88 -0.03
N GLY A 45 -4.05 -12.94 0.46
CA GLY A 45 -4.79 -14.19 0.61
C GLY A 45 -4.98 -14.92 -0.73
N PHE A 46 -5.30 -14.20 -1.80
CA PHE A 46 -5.43 -14.78 -3.13
C PHE A 46 -4.11 -15.36 -3.65
N VAL A 47 -3.01 -14.61 -3.53
CA VAL A 47 -1.69 -15.11 -3.94
C VAL A 47 -1.24 -16.29 -3.09
N ALA A 48 -1.48 -16.25 -1.78
CA ALA A 48 -1.19 -17.36 -0.88
C ALA A 48 -1.98 -18.62 -1.25
N LEU A 49 -3.26 -18.48 -1.63
CA LEU A 49 -4.06 -19.59 -2.14
C LEU A 49 -3.44 -20.18 -3.41
N LEU A 50 -3.10 -19.36 -4.41
CA LEU A 50 -2.46 -19.86 -5.64
C LEU A 50 -1.15 -20.63 -5.35
N ILE A 51 -0.33 -20.14 -4.43
CA ILE A 51 0.90 -20.84 -4.01
C ILE A 51 0.57 -22.16 -3.33
N LEU A 52 -0.39 -22.17 -2.42
CA LEU A 52 -0.80 -23.37 -1.69
C LEU A 52 -1.35 -24.43 -2.66
N GLU A 53 -2.14 -24.03 -3.65
CA GLU A 53 -2.65 -24.89 -4.72
C GLU A 53 -1.52 -25.47 -5.56
N ALA A 54 -0.51 -24.66 -5.90
CA ALA A 54 0.66 -25.11 -6.65
C ALA A 54 1.53 -26.12 -5.87
N VAL A 55 1.66 -25.95 -4.55
CA VAL A 55 2.45 -26.85 -3.69
C VAL A 55 1.70 -28.13 -3.35
N THR A 56 0.42 -28.02 -3.02
CA THR A 56 -0.40 -29.14 -2.54
C THR A 56 -1.01 -29.94 -3.69
N GLY A 57 -1.17 -29.32 -4.87
CA GLY A 57 -1.86 -29.91 -6.02
C GLY A 57 -3.37 -30.05 -5.83
N GLN A 58 -3.92 -29.57 -4.71
CA GLN A 58 -5.33 -29.63 -4.36
C GLN A 58 -5.88 -28.21 -4.23
N THR A 59 -6.93 -27.93 -4.98
CA THR A 59 -7.58 -26.61 -4.99
C THR A 59 -8.41 -26.41 -3.73
N PHE A 60 -8.56 -25.16 -3.30
CA PHE A 60 -9.42 -24.82 -2.17
C PHE A 60 -10.86 -25.36 -2.35
N LEU A 61 -11.33 -25.42 -3.59
CA LEU A 61 -12.64 -25.98 -3.95
C LEU A 61 -12.79 -27.47 -3.61
N SER A 62 -11.70 -28.23 -3.63
CA SER A 62 -11.72 -29.64 -3.24
C SER A 62 -11.92 -29.81 -1.72
N TRP A 63 -11.36 -28.91 -0.90
CA TRP A 63 -11.65 -28.89 0.54
C TRP A 63 -13.09 -28.50 0.86
N MET A 64 -13.69 -27.66 0.02
CA MET A 64 -15.10 -27.29 0.11
C MET A 64 -16.06 -28.38 -0.41
N GLY A 65 -15.55 -29.53 -0.90
CA GLY A 65 -16.35 -30.65 -1.39
C GLY A 65 -17.08 -30.40 -2.71
N LEU A 66 -16.65 -29.39 -3.47
CA LEU A 66 -17.25 -28.98 -4.75
C LEU A 66 -16.68 -29.72 -5.97
N MET A 67 -15.62 -30.51 -5.77
CA MET A 67 -14.91 -31.36 -6.74
C MET A 67 -14.39 -32.59 -6.01
#